data_AF-A0A2Z4FG58-F1
#
_entry.id   AF-A0A2Z4FG58-F1
#
_cell.length_a   1.000
_cell.length_b   1.000
_cell.length_c   1.000
_cell.angle_alpha   90.00
_cell.angle_beta   90.00
_cell.angle_gamma   90.00
#
_symmetry.space_group_name_H-M   'P 1'
#
loop_
_entity.id
_entity.type
_entity.pdbx_description
1 polymer ?
#
loop_
_entity_poly.entity_id
_entity_poly.type
_entity_poly.pdbx_seq_one_letter_code
_entity_poly.pdbx_strand_id
1 'polypeptide(L)'
;MSISPKSNLSELPEDFDSLEDIARQDMQFIAYLEDDMTPQERNEFRAELLRDPELRREFDAFSEIMGATQSLPAEPLPADFLTKVQARIRAESGGRFFNPQAPRRSFIPYEAVSAAMILLMAAAWIALGTPRDHHIKHVDVTTPPQLHTSPATHRN
;
A
#
# COMPACT_ATOMS: atom_id res chain seq x y z
N MET A 1 42.99 -17.03 42.10
CA MET A 1 42.79 -17.29 40.65
C MET A 1 41.45 -16.67 40.27
N SER A 2 41.47 -15.45 39.74
CA SER A 2 40.27 -14.68 39.41
C SER A 2 40.17 -14.61 37.90
N ILE A 3 39.14 -15.23 37.31
CA ILE A 3 38.88 -15.21 35.87
C ILE A 3 38.04 -13.97 35.63
N SER A 4 38.66 -12.87 35.20
CA SER A 4 37.93 -11.73 34.67
C SER A 4 37.32 -12.11 33.32
N PRO A 5 36.00 -12.00 33.13
CA PRO A 5 35.42 -12.05 31.80
C PRO A 5 35.78 -10.73 31.11
N LYS A 6 36.67 -10.78 30.12
CA LYS A 6 36.81 -9.70 29.15
C LYS A 6 35.54 -9.72 28.31
N SER A 7 34.57 -8.92 28.72
CA SER A 7 33.42 -8.58 27.90
C SER A 7 33.91 -7.87 26.65
N ASN A 8 34.01 -8.60 25.53
CA ASN A 8 34.13 -8.07 24.18
C ASN A 8 32.81 -7.38 23.81
N LEU A 9 32.49 -6.27 24.50
CA LEU A 9 31.29 -5.48 24.31
C LEU A 9 31.51 -4.34 23.30
N SER A 10 32.59 -4.41 22.52
CA SER A 10 33.09 -3.37 21.61
C SER A 10 32.97 -3.73 20.13
N GLU A 11 32.22 -4.78 19.78
CA GLU A 11 31.88 -5.15 18.40
C GLU A 11 30.38 -4.99 18.13
N LEU A 12 29.75 -3.97 18.73
CA LEU A 12 28.44 -3.54 18.24
C LEU A 12 28.70 -2.78 16.92
N PRO A 13 28.07 -3.17 15.79
CA PRO A 13 28.24 -2.45 14.53
C PRO A 13 27.74 -1.01 14.73
N GLU A 14 28.66 -0.05 14.71
CA GLU A 14 28.39 1.39 14.92
C GLU A 14 27.67 2.04 13.72
N ASP A 15 27.41 1.29 12.64
CA ASP A 15 26.65 1.76 11.47
C ASP A 15 25.23 1.20 11.50
N PHE A 16 24.26 2.06 11.76
CA PHE A 16 22.83 1.74 11.60
C PHE A 16 22.51 1.28 10.17
N ASP A 17 23.26 1.76 9.17
CA ASP A 17 23.13 1.34 7.77
C ASP A 17 23.43 -0.15 7.58
N SER A 18 24.38 -0.71 8.35
CA SER A 18 24.72 -2.14 8.27
C SER A 18 23.60 -3.04 8.79
N LEU A 19 22.82 -2.59 9.77
CA LEU A 19 21.71 -3.38 10.32
C LEU A 19 20.53 -3.43 9.35
N GLU A 20 20.27 -2.34 8.63
CA GLU A 20 19.22 -2.32 7.60
C GLU A 20 19.59 -3.26 6.44
N ASP A 21 20.85 -3.27 6.03
CA ASP A 21 21.33 -4.15 4.98
C ASP A 21 21.26 -5.63 5.37
N ILE A 22 21.65 -5.97 6.60
CA ILE A 22 21.48 -7.34 7.15
C ILE A 22 19.99 -7.72 7.16
N ALA A 23 19.11 -6.85 7.65
CA ALA A 23 17.68 -7.14 7.70
C ALA A 23 17.07 -7.31 6.30
N ARG A 24 17.51 -6.52 5.33
CA ARG A 24 17.09 -6.63 3.92
C ARG A 24 17.52 -7.98 3.32
N GLN A 25 18.76 -8.38 3.60
CA GLN A 25 19.30 -9.65 3.16
C GLN A 25 18.55 -10.85 3.78
N ASP A 26 18.29 -10.81 5.08
CA ASP A 26 17.51 -11.84 5.77
C ASP A 26 16.10 -11.97 5.18
N MET A 27 15.44 -10.85 4.89
CA MET A 27 14.13 -10.86 4.22
C MET A 27 14.20 -11.52 2.83
N GLN A 28 15.26 -11.27 2.08
CA GLN A 28 15.47 -11.90 0.77
C GLN A 28 15.69 -13.42 0.89
N PHE A 29 16.42 -13.87 1.92
CA PHE A 29 16.63 -15.29 2.20
C PHE A 29 15.32 -16.01 2.57
N ILE A 30 14.50 -15.38 3.41
CA ILE A 30 13.18 -15.89 3.80
C ILE A 30 12.28 -16.02 2.57
N ALA A 31 12.15 -14.96 1.77
CA ALA A 31 11.31 -14.97 0.58
C ALA A 31 11.75 -16.04 -0.44
N TYR A 32 13.06 -16.30 -0.56
CA TYR A 32 13.55 -17.39 -1.40
C TYR A 32 13.15 -18.78 -0.88
N LEU A 33 13.29 -19.02 0.43
CA LEU A 33 12.96 -20.29 1.08
C LEU A 33 11.45 -20.58 1.12
N GLU A 34 10.62 -19.57 1.35
CA GLU A 34 9.16 -19.69 1.44
C GLU A 34 8.44 -19.72 0.09
N ASP A 35 9.20 -19.70 -1.02
CA ASP A 35 8.69 -19.61 -2.38
C ASP A 35 7.92 -18.30 -2.68
N ASP A 36 8.14 -17.24 -1.88
CA ASP A 36 7.49 -15.92 -1.98
C ASP A 36 8.28 -14.95 -2.87
N MET A 37 8.80 -15.45 -3.98
CA MET A 37 9.49 -14.65 -5.01
C MET A 37 8.91 -14.96 -6.38
N THR A 38 8.87 -13.95 -7.25
CA THR A 38 8.54 -14.21 -8.65
C THR A 38 9.59 -15.11 -9.32
N PRO A 39 9.24 -15.82 -10.41
CA PRO A 39 10.20 -16.69 -11.11
C PRO A 39 11.44 -15.95 -11.62
N GLN A 40 11.30 -14.67 -11.96
CA GLN A 40 12.41 -13.83 -12.41
C GLN A 40 13.37 -13.51 -11.26
N GLU A 41 12.86 -12.96 -10.16
CA GLU A 41 13.66 -12.63 -8.96
C GLU A 41 14.39 -13.85 -8.41
N ARG A 42 13.72 -15.01 -8.41
CA ARG A 42 14.32 -16.28 -7.99
C ARG A 42 15.53 -16.68 -8.84
N ASN A 43 15.45 -16.47 -10.14
CA ASN A 43 16.56 -16.80 -11.05
C ASN A 43 17.71 -15.81 -10.92
N GLU A 44 17.41 -14.54 -10.71
CA GLU A 44 18.40 -13.48 -10.45
C GLU A 44 19.15 -13.77 -9.14
N PHE A 45 18.44 -14.02 -8.05
CA PHE A 45 19.03 -14.37 -6.77
C PHE A 45 19.83 -15.68 -6.82
N ARG A 46 19.35 -16.69 -7.55
CA ARG A 46 20.12 -17.92 -7.77
C ARG A 46 21.41 -17.65 -8.54
N ALA A 47 21.38 -16.78 -9.54
CA ALA A 47 22.59 -16.40 -10.28
C ALA A 47 23.56 -15.62 -9.38
N GLU A 48 23.05 -14.82 -8.46
CA GLU A 48 23.84 -14.10 -7.45
C GLU A 48 24.52 -15.07 -6.48
N LEU A 49 23.79 -16.03 -5.91
CA LEU A 49 24.34 -17.11 -5.07
C LEU A 49 25.41 -17.95 -5.77
N LEU A 50 25.38 -18.05 -7.10
CA LEU A 50 26.41 -18.75 -7.89
C LEU A 50 27.64 -17.88 -8.14
N ARG A 51 27.49 -16.55 -8.16
CA ARG A 51 28.56 -15.59 -8.41
C ARG A 51 29.31 -15.22 -7.14
N ASP A 52 28.63 -15.21 -6.00
CA ASP A 52 29.18 -14.81 -4.71
C ASP A 52 29.27 -15.99 -3.71
N PRO A 53 30.48 -16.53 -3.47
CA PRO A 53 30.71 -17.58 -2.49
C PRO A 53 30.54 -17.16 -1.02
N GLU A 54 30.59 -15.86 -0.70
CA GLU A 54 30.34 -15.36 0.66
C GLU A 54 28.84 -15.37 0.94
N LEU A 55 28.06 -14.73 0.07
CA LEU A 55 26.61 -14.75 0.12
C LEU A 55 26.06 -16.19 0.17
N ARG A 56 26.68 -17.10 -0.58
CA ARG A 56 26.27 -18.51 -0.57
C ARG A 56 26.47 -19.17 0.79
N ARG A 57 27.60 -18.91 1.45
CA ARG A 57 27.89 -19.47 2.78
C ARG A 57 26.94 -18.92 3.84
N GLU A 58 26.61 -17.63 3.76
CA GLU A 58 25.64 -17.00 4.65
C GLU A 58 24.25 -17.59 4.46
N PHE A 59 23.81 -17.76 3.22
CA PHE A 59 22.54 -18.41 2.90
C PHE A 59 22.49 -19.86 3.39
N ASP A 60 23.56 -20.64 3.18
CA ASP A 60 23.61 -22.03 3.63
C ASP A 60 23.53 -22.10 5.18
N ALA A 61 24.24 -21.22 5.91
CA ALA A 61 24.16 -21.12 7.37
C ALA A 61 22.76 -20.69 7.86
N PHE A 62 22.14 -19.72 7.19
CA PHE A 62 20.77 -19.30 7.45
C PHE A 62 19.78 -20.46 7.27
N SER A 63 19.92 -21.21 6.17
CA SER A 63 19.05 -22.35 5.86
C SER A 63 19.18 -23.49 6.87
N GLU A 64 20.37 -23.71 7.42
CA GLU A 64 20.63 -24.71 8.45
C GLU A 64 19.88 -24.36 9.74
N ILE A 65 19.93 -23.11 10.17
CA ILE A 65 19.22 -22.61 11.36
C ILE A 65 17.70 -22.73 11.18
N MET A 66 17.18 -22.33 10.02
CA MET A 66 15.76 -22.45 9.70
C MET A 66 15.31 -23.91 9.63
N GLY A 67 16.13 -24.78 9.04
CA GLY A 67 15.90 -26.22 8.97
C GLY A 67 15.86 -26.88 10.35
N ALA A 68 16.77 -26.48 11.26
CA ALA A 68 16.77 -26.96 12.64
C ALA A 68 15.45 -26.62 13.36
N THR A 69 14.90 -25.43 13.11
CA THR A 69 13.61 -25.00 13.68
C THR A 69 12.44 -25.82 13.14
N GLN A 70 12.46 -26.15 11.85
CA GLN A 70 11.43 -27.01 11.24
C GLN A 70 11.54 -28.48 11.68
N SER A 71 12.73 -28.92 12.08
CA SER A 71 12.99 -30.28 12.57
C SER A 71 12.52 -30.53 14.00
N LEU A 72 12.04 -29.49 14.70
CA LEU A 72 11.53 -29.64 16.05
C LEU A 72 10.37 -30.64 16.07
N PRO A 73 10.36 -31.60 17.02
CA PRO A 73 9.31 -32.60 17.09
C PRO A 73 7.97 -31.90 17.29
N ALA A 74 7.07 -32.07 16.32
CA ALA A 74 5.70 -31.58 16.43
C ALA A 74 5.01 -32.36 17.56
N GLU A 75 4.90 -31.74 18.73
CA GLU A 75 4.09 -32.30 19.81
C GLU A 75 2.62 -32.29 19.36
N PRO A 76 1.89 -33.41 19.46
CA PRO A 76 0.49 -33.45 19.09
C PRO A 76 -0.28 -32.47 19.96
N LEU A 77 -1.00 -31.54 19.32
CA LEU A 77 -1.81 -30.58 20.05
C LEU A 77 -2.88 -31.32 20.88
N PRO A 78 -3.21 -30.84 22.10
CA PRO A 78 -4.32 -31.36 22.86
C PRO A 78 -5.61 -31.34 22.04
N ALA A 79 -6.44 -32.37 22.16
CA ALA A 79 -7.66 -32.54 21.36
C ALA A 79 -8.63 -31.33 21.45
N ASP A 80 -8.59 -30.62 22.57
CA ASP A 80 -9.41 -29.48 22.95
C ASP A 80 -8.74 -28.11 22.69
N PHE A 81 -7.54 -28.09 22.09
CA PHE A 81 -6.81 -26.85 21.78
C PHE A 81 -7.61 -25.92 20.88
N LEU A 82 -8.12 -26.42 19.76
CA LEU A 82 -8.92 -25.61 18.82
C LEU A 82 -10.16 -25.05 19.49
N THR A 83 -10.83 -25.83 20.34
CA THR A 83 -12.01 -25.38 21.09
C THR A 83 -11.66 -24.23 22.04
N LYS A 84 -10.52 -24.29 22.74
CA LYS A 84 -10.05 -23.24 23.64
C LYS A 84 -9.67 -21.97 22.90
N VAL A 85 -8.95 -22.08 21.77
CA VAL A 85 -8.60 -20.93 20.93
C VAL A 85 -9.86 -20.26 20.37
N GLN A 86 -10.80 -21.05 19.83
CA GLN A 86 -12.06 -20.52 19.33
C GLN A 86 -12.89 -19.83 20.43
N ALA A 87 -12.96 -20.42 21.63
CA ALA A 87 -13.66 -19.82 22.77
C ALA A 87 -13.03 -18.48 23.18
N ARG A 88 -11.69 -18.40 23.19
CA ARG A 88 -10.96 -17.17 23.52
C ARG A 88 -11.13 -16.08 22.47
N ILE A 89 -10.93 -16.41 21.18
CA ILE A 89 -11.15 -15.45 20.09
C ILE A 89 -12.61 -14.99 20.09
N ARG A 90 -13.58 -15.87 20.36
CA ARG A 90 -15.00 -15.49 20.49
C ARG A 90 -15.23 -14.53 21.66
N ALA A 91 -14.59 -14.76 22.81
CA ALA A 91 -14.68 -13.88 23.98
C ALA A 91 -14.06 -12.50 23.71
N GLU A 92 -12.89 -12.43 23.08
CA GLU A 92 -12.19 -11.16 22.78
C GLU A 92 -12.83 -10.39 21.61
N SER A 93 -13.34 -11.10 20.59
CA SER A 93 -13.97 -10.47 19.42
C SER A 93 -15.46 -10.14 19.57
N GLY A 94 -16.06 -10.46 20.73
CA GLY A 94 -17.50 -10.28 20.96
C GLY A 94 -18.38 -11.04 19.95
N GLY A 95 -17.87 -12.11 19.35
CA GLY A 95 -18.57 -12.89 18.33
C GLY A 95 -18.62 -12.26 16.93
N ARG A 96 -17.87 -11.18 16.66
CA ARG A 96 -17.90 -10.47 15.35
C ARG A 96 -17.37 -11.32 14.18
N PHE A 97 -16.38 -12.17 14.41
CA PHE A 97 -15.77 -13.00 13.35
C PHE A 97 -16.49 -14.33 13.08
N PHE A 98 -17.33 -14.79 14.02
CA PHE A 98 -17.96 -16.12 13.94
C PHE A 98 -19.48 -16.07 13.75
N ASN A 99 -20.06 -14.88 13.59
CA ASN A 99 -21.48 -14.72 13.33
C ASN A 99 -21.70 -14.40 11.84
N PRO A 100 -22.17 -15.36 11.01
CA PRO A 100 -22.51 -15.10 9.61
C PRO A 100 -23.70 -14.13 9.46
N GLN A 101 -24.38 -13.81 10.56
CA GLN A 101 -25.46 -12.83 10.66
C GLN A 101 -25.08 -11.61 11.51
N ALA A 102 -23.79 -11.37 11.82
CA ALA A 102 -23.37 -10.06 12.29
C ALA A 102 -23.83 -9.06 11.22
N PRO A 103 -24.80 -8.18 11.51
CA PRO A 103 -25.32 -7.29 10.49
C PRO A 103 -24.14 -6.51 9.96
N ARG A 104 -24.03 -6.49 8.63
CA ARG A 104 -23.18 -5.58 7.84
C ARG A 104 -23.38 -4.17 8.39
N ARG A 105 -22.68 -3.82 9.47
CA ARG A 105 -22.73 -2.50 10.06
C ARG A 105 -21.84 -1.64 9.19
N SER A 106 -22.50 -1.16 8.14
CA SER A 106 -22.21 0.08 7.44
C SER A 106 -21.03 0.07 6.48
N PHE A 107 -20.95 -0.93 5.60
CA PHE A 107 -20.56 -0.58 4.22
C PHE A 107 -21.78 0.06 3.59
N ILE A 108 -21.86 1.40 3.66
CA ILE A 108 -22.79 2.12 2.78
C ILE A 108 -22.27 1.83 1.37
N PRO A 109 -23.04 1.14 0.50
CA PRO A 109 -22.58 0.88 -0.86
C PRO A 109 -22.26 2.23 -1.48
N TYR A 110 -21.09 2.34 -2.14
CA TYR A 110 -20.62 3.59 -2.73
C TYR A 110 -21.69 4.26 -3.62
N GLU A 111 -22.54 3.43 -4.23
CA GLU A 111 -23.74 3.79 -4.99
C GLU A 111 -24.74 4.68 -4.21
N ALA A 112 -24.98 4.40 -2.92
CA ALA A 112 -25.89 5.19 -2.10
C ALA A 112 -25.29 6.55 -1.74
N VAL A 113 -23.98 6.61 -1.50
CA VAL A 113 -23.26 7.86 -1.24
C VAL A 113 -23.21 8.73 -2.49
N SER A 114 -22.93 8.14 -3.65
CA SER A 114 -22.89 8.86 -4.93
C SER A 114 -24.28 9.34 -5.34
N ALA A 115 -25.32 8.51 -5.18
CA ALA A 115 -26.70 8.93 -5.41
C ALA A 115 -27.10 10.11 -4.52
N ALA A 116 -26.77 10.06 -3.22
CA ALA A 116 -27.04 11.16 -2.31
C ALA A 116 -26.32 12.46 -2.72
N MET A 117 -25.05 12.37 -3.13
CA MET A 117 -24.27 13.54 -3.59
C MET A 117 -24.82 14.16 -4.87
N ILE A 118 -25.22 13.33 -5.85
CA ILE A 118 -25.86 13.81 -7.09
C ILE A 118 -27.16 14.54 -6.77
N LEU A 119 -27.98 13.98 -5.87
CA LEU A 119 -29.24 14.58 -5.46
C LEU A 119 -29.03 15.94 -4.75
N LEU A 120 -28.00 16.02 -3.91
CA LEU A 120 -27.59 17.25 -3.24
C LEU A 120 -27.12 18.32 -4.23
N MET A 121 -26.29 17.96 -5.21
CA MET A 121 -25.84 18.86 -6.28
C MET A 121 -27.01 19.34 -7.14
N ALA A 122 -27.95 18.45 -7.50
CA ALA A 122 -29.12 18.81 -8.28
C ALA A 122 -30.03 19.79 -7.51
N ALA A 123 -30.28 19.53 -6.22
CA ALA A 123 -31.05 20.43 -5.36
C ALA A 123 -30.37 21.80 -5.21
N ALA A 124 -29.04 21.82 -5.01
CA ALA A 124 -28.26 23.04 -4.95
C ALA A 124 -28.31 23.82 -6.26
N TRP A 125 -28.23 23.14 -7.42
CA TRP A 125 -28.30 23.77 -8.73
C TRP A 125 -29.65 24.43 -8.99
N ILE A 126 -30.76 23.76 -8.63
CA ILE A 126 -32.10 24.34 -8.72
C ILE A 126 -32.24 25.54 -7.78
N ALA A 127 -31.74 25.42 -6.54
CA ALA A 127 -31.83 26.47 -5.53
C ALA A 127 -31.01 27.71 -5.88
N LEU A 128 -29.86 27.55 -6.54
CA LEU A 128 -29.00 28.68 -6.93
C LEU A 128 -29.57 29.46 -8.13
N GLY A 129 -30.60 28.92 -8.80
CA GLY A 129 -31.22 29.53 -9.96
C GLY A 129 -30.30 29.43 -11.19
N THR A 130 -30.86 28.99 -12.31
CA THR A 130 -30.14 29.07 -13.58
C THR A 130 -29.79 30.54 -13.86
N PRO A 131 -28.53 30.88 -14.19
CA PRO A 131 -28.23 32.21 -14.67
C PRO A 131 -29.07 32.44 -15.92
N ARG A 132 -30.13 33.23 -15.77
CA ARG A 132 -30.94 33.72 -16.87
C ARG A 132 -30.03 34.64 -17.66
N ASP A 133 -29.46 34.14 -18.76
CA ASP A 133 -28.79 34.98 -19.75
C ASP A 133 -29.78 36.03 -20.23
N HIS A 134 -29.66 37.24 -19.68
CA HIS A 134 -30.43 38.43 -20.06
C HIS A 134 -29.47 39.45 -20.69
N HIS A 135 -28.60 39.00 -21.58
CA HIS A 135 -27.74 39.88 -22.36
C HIS A 135 -27.54 39.37 -23.79
N ILE A 136 -28.64 39.22 -24.53
CA ILE A 136 -28.63 39.44 -25.98
C ILE A 136 -29.57 40.62 -26.24
N LYS A 137 -29.06 41.83 -26.00
CA LYS A 137 -29.66 43.02 -26.59
C LYS A 137 -29.44 42.91 -28.09
N HIS A 138 -30.54 42.92 -28.83
CA HIS A 138 -30.60 43.05 -30.27
C HIS A 138 -29.45 43.90 -30.80
N VAL A 139 -28.51 43.27 -31.51
CA VAL A 139 -27.68 43.99 -32.48
C VAL A 139 -28.63 44.31 -33.62
N ASP A 140 -28.98 45.59 -33.79
CA ASP A 140 -29.70 46.07 -34.96
C ASP A 140 -28.85 45.79 -36.21
N VAL A 141 -29.24 44.76 -36.98
CA VAL A 141 -28.58 44.33 -38.24
C VAL A 141 -28.94 45.27 -39.41
N THR A 142 -29.46 46.48 -39.15
CA THR A 142 -29.98 47.41 -40.16
C THR A 142 -29.25 48.74 -40.26
N THR A 143 -28.05 48.87 -39.67
CA THR A 143 -27.20 50.05 -39.91
C THR A 143 -25.94 49.63 -40.68
N PRO A 144 -25.82 49.92 -41.99
CA PRO A 144 -24.60 49.64 -42.73
C PRO A 144 -23.45 50.53 -42.19
N PRO A 145 -22.21 49.99 -42.12
CA PRO A 145 -21.05 50.75 -41.65
C PRO A 145 -20.79 51.96 -42.56
N GLN A 146 -20.78 53.15 -41.97
CA GLN A 146 -20.32 54.38 -42.62
C GLN A 146 -18.82 54.27 -42.86
N LEU A 147 -18.40 54.11 -44.11
CA LEU A 147 -17.01 54.18 -44.53
C LEU A 147 -16.55 55.64 -44.43
N HIS A 148 -15.88 56.00 -43.33
CA HIS A 148 -15.08 57.23 -43.30
C HIS A 148 -13.86 57.04 -44.19
N THR A 149 -13.96 57.52 -45.42
CA THR A 149 -12.83 57.68 -46.35
C THR A 149 -11.93 58.80 -45.83
N SER A 150 -10.83 58.43 -45.17
CA SER A 150 -9.76 59.38 -44.87
C SER A 150 -8.91 59.55 -46.14
N PRO A 151 -8.85 60.74 -46.76
CA PRO A 151 -8.03 60.95 -47.96
C PRO A 151 -6.55 60.85 -47.60
N ALA A 152 -5.85 60.01 -48.37
CA ALA A 152 -4.41 59.87 -48.33
C ALA A 152 -3.73 61.24 -48.59
N THR A 153 -3.07 61.78 -47.57
CA THR A 153 -2.12 62.88 -47.77
C THR A 153 -0.83 62.29 -48.34
N HIS A 154 -0.65 62.54 -49.63
CA HIS A 154 0.53 62.25 -50.42
C HIS A 154 1.76 62.95 -49.83
N ARG A 155 2.84 62.19 -49.61
CA ARG A 155 4.17 62.66 -49.25
C ARG A 155 4.96 62.90 -50.55
N ASN A 156 5.71 63.99 -50.61
CA ASN A 156 6.99 64.11 -51.32
C ASN A 156 7.95 64.79 -50.35
#